data_AF-K9T2C3-F1
#
_entry.id   AF-K9T2C3-F1
#
_cell.length_a   1.000
_cell.length_b   1.000
_cell.length_c   1.000
_cell.angle_alpha   90.00
_cell.angle_beta   90.00
_cell.angle_gamma   90.00
#
_symmetry.space_group_name_H-M   'P 1'
#
loop_
_entity.id
_entity.type
_entity.pdbx_description
1 polymer ?
#
loop_
_entity_poly.entity_id
_entity_poly.type
_entity_poly.pdbx_seq_one_letter_code
_entity_poly.pdbx_strand_id
1 'polypeptide(L)'
;MSNTFRELLKKIGSGVHTGENLTRQESEAATEAILRQQATPAQIGAFLIAHRIKRPTPEELAGILDAYDRLGPKIDVANLPFEKPVTVIGTPYDGRSRTVPVTPITTLILAAAGVPVVMHGGDRMPTKYGIPLVEIWQKLGVDFTALSLPQVRQLLEKTGLGFIYLPKHFPQAHDLVPYRDQIGKRPPFATAELIWSPCEGKVHLVAGFVHPPTEERFQETLPMQGINFYTTVKGLEGSCDLACSRTAIIGLGQPTDPPTFERLLLNPRDYDFSPKDVPLESTDQAIEQMRSVLQAQPCELMDAAILNGGFYLWRCGVCEDLKTGFALAEAMLIQGKVAEKLKEISTFSSEELVVN
;
A
#
# COMPACT_ATOMS: atom_id res chain seq x y z
N MET A 1 -28.96 16.89 11.75
CA MET A 1 -28.26 15.78 12.43
C MET A 1 -28.80 14.47 11.84
N SER A 2 -27.95 13.59 11.33
CA SER A 2 -28.43 12.27 10.87
C SER A 2 -28.75 11.39 12.07
N ASN A 3 -30.05 11.19 12.35
CA ASN A 3 -30.51 10.31 13.43
C ASN A 3 -30.08 8.86 13.17
N THR A 4 -30.03 8.43 11.90
CA THR A 4 -29.58 7.09 11.51
C THR A 4 -28.11 6.85 11.84
N PHE A 5 -27.22 7.80 11.52
CA PHE A 5 -25.79 7.67 11.83
C PHE A 5 -25.53 7.63 13.34
N ARG A 6 -26.36 8.32 14.13
CA ARG A 6 -26.26 8.32 15.58
C ARG A 6 -26.46 6.93 16.18
N GLU A 7 -27.33 6.09 15.61
CA GLU A 7 -27.53 4.72 16.11
C GLU A 7 -26.31 3.83 15.83
N LEU A 8 -25.68 3.98 14.67
CA LEU A 8 -24.42 3.29 14.36
C LEU A 8 -23.29 3.72 15.32
N LEU A 9 -23.18 5.02 15.60
CA LEU A 9 -22.21 5.54 16.55
C LEU A 9 -22.46 5.03 17.98
N LYS A 10 -23.73 4.93 18.43
CA LYS A 10 -24.07 4.38 19.75
C LYS A 10 -23.62 2.92 19.89
N LYS A 11 -23.83 2.08 18.87
CA LYS A 11 -23.40 0.68 18.90
C LYS A 11 -21.92 0.56 19.24
N ILE A 12 -21.06 1.27 18.53
CA ILE A 12 -19.61 1.18 18.75
C ILE A 12 -19.09 2.03 19.92
N GLY A 13 -19.87 3.04 20.35
CA GLY A 13 -19.48 4.04 21.34
C GLY A 13 -19.99 3.80 22.76
N SER A 14 -20.80 2.76 23.00
CA SER A 14 -21.44 2.52 24.30
C SER A 14 -20.48 2.13 25.44
N GLY A 15 -19.25 1.69 25.12
CA GLY A 15 -18.23 1.31 26.11
C GLY A 15 -17.73 -0.13 25.95
N VAL A 16 -16.76 -0.53 26.77
CA VAL A 16 -16.08 -1.84 26.63
C VAL A 16 -17.02 -3.04 26.84
N HIS A 17 -18.01 -2.91 27.71
CA HIS A 17 -18.92 -4.00 28.08
C HIS A 17 -20.30 -3.94 27.40
N THR A 18 -20.60 -2.83 26.75
CA THR A 18 -21.91 -2.49 26.18
C THR A 18 -21.83 -2.13 24.71
N GLY A 19 -20.61 -2.04 24.16
CA GLY A 19 -20.38 -1.83 22.74
C GLY A 19 -20.77 -3.07 21.94
N GLU A 20 -21.39 -2.84 20.81
CA GLU A 20 -21.74 -3.86 19.82
C GLU A 20 -20.83 -3.72 18.60
N ASN A 21 -20.58 -4.84 17.92
CA ASN A 21 -19.97 -4.81 16.60
C ASN A 21 -21.02 -4.40 15.58
N LEU A 22 -20.62 -3.59 14.60
CA LEU A 22 -21.42 -3.37 13.41
C LEU A 22 -21.38 -4.62 12.54
N THR A 23 -22.50 -4.93 11.91
CA THR A 23 -22.51 -5.85 10.77
C THR A 23 -21.73 -5.26 9.59
N ARG A 24 -21.35 -6.09 8.60
CA ARG A 24 -20.72 -5.64 7.35
C ARG A 24 -21.52 -4.51 6.67
N GLN A 25 -22.84 -4.68 6.58
CA GLN A 25 -23.76 -3.69 5.99
C GLN A 25 -23.84 -2.39 6.80
N GLU A 26 -23.85 -2.47 8.13
CA GLU A 26 -23.84 -1.29 8.99
C GLU A 26 -22.52 -0.52 8.93
N SER A 27 -21.39 -1.24 8.83
CA SER A 27 -20.07 -0.63 8.65
C SER A 27 -19.94 0.04 7.28
N GLU A 28 -20.46 -0.59 6.22
CA GLU A 28 -20.59 0.02 4.89
C GLU A 28 -21.42 1.31 4.95
N ALA A 29 -22.63 1.24 5.51
CA ALA A 29 -23.53 2.40 5.61
C ALA A 29 -22.93 3.55 6.46
N ALA A 30 -22.24 3.22 7.56
CA ALA A 30 -21.51 4.22 8.34
C ALA A 30 -20.40 4.87 7.52
N THR A 31 -19.62 4.06 6.80
CA THR A 31 -18.50 4.53 5.99
C THR A 31 -18.97 5.42 4.84
N GLU A 32 -20.04 5.05 4.14
CA GLU A 32 -20.64 5.88 3.10
C GLU A 32 -21.13 7.22 3.64
N ALA A 33 -21.83 7.22 4.79
CA ALA A 33 -22.31 8.44 5.40
C ALA A 33 -21.17 9.37 5.82
N ILE A 34 -20.03 8.82 6.25
CA ILE A 34 -18.81 9.57 6.57
C ILE A 34 -18.19 10.13 5.28
N LEU A 35 -17.95 9.30 4.26
CA LEU A 35 -17.33 9.70 3.00
C LEU A 35 -18.16 10.75 2.25
N ARG A 36 -19.50 10.68 2.32
CA ARG A 36 -20.42 11.65 1.72
C ARG A 36 -20.67 12.89 2.59
N GLN A 37 -19.99 13.03 3.73
CA GLN A 37 -20.16 14.14 4.69
C GLN A 37 -21.62 14.31 5.17
N GLN A 38 -22.37 13.21 5.29
CA GLN A 38 -23.76 13.20 5.79
C GLN A 38 -23.82 13.16 7.32
N ALA A 39 -22.76 12.68 7.98
CA ALA A 39 -22.55 12.81 9.41
C ALA A 39 -21.91 14.18 9.75
N THR A 40 -22.25 14.76 10.90
CA THR A 40 -21.62 16.03 11.31
C THR A 40 -20.14 15.82 11.67
N PRO A 41 -19.30 16.87 11.63
CA PRO A 41 -17.91 16.81 12.10
C PRO A 41 -17.72 16.12 13.46
N ALA A 42 -18.59 16.44 14.44
CA ALA A 42 -18.56 15.80 15.76
C ALA A 42 -18.90 14.31 15.71
N GLN A 43 -19.87 13.91 14.88
CA GLN A 43 -20.24 12.51 14.68
C GLN A 43 -19.12 11.72 14.00
N ILE A 44 -18.49 12.28 12.96
CA ILE A 44 -17.35 11.68 12.26
C ILE A 44 -16.19 11.47 13.25
N GLY A 45 -15.78 12.53 13.95
CA GLY A 45 -14.69 12.46 14.92
C GLY A 45 -14.95 11.42 16.02
N ALA A 46 -16.17 11.42 16.59
CA ALA A 46 -16.60 10.44 17.59
C ALA A 46 -16.57 9.00 17.05
N PHE A 47 -17.04 8.78 15.82
CA PHE A 47 -17.03 7.45 15.21
C PHE A 47 -15.60 6.93 15.02
N LEU A 48 -14.72 7.75 14.44
CA LEU A 48 -13.33 7.36 14.17
C LEU A 48 -12.59 6.95 15.44
N ILE A 49 -12.77 7.69 16.55
CA ILE A 49 -12.09 7.37 17.81
C ILE A 49 -12.76 6.21 18.57
N ALA A 50 -14.10 6.15 18.60
CA ALA A 50 -14.81 5.04 19.24
C ALA A 50 -14.47 3.71 18.54
N HIS A 51 -14.49 3.69 17.21
CA HIS A 51 -14.17 2.49 16.43
C HIS A 51 -12.71 2.07 16.60
N ARG A 52 -11.79 3.04 16.70
CA ARG A 52 -10.38 2.78 17.03
C ARG A 52 -10.22 2.10 18.39
N ILE A 53 -10.89 2.62 19.43
CA ILE A 53 -10.80 2.10 20.80
C ILE A 53 -11.40 0.70 20.89
N LYS A 54 -12.59 0.49 20.29
CA LYS A 54 -13.24 -0.84 20.19
C LYS A 54 -12.37 -1.85 19.44
N ARG A 55 -11.66 -1.36 18.42
CA ARG A 55 -10.97 -2.13 17.37
C ARG A 55 -11.98 -2.77 16.41
N PRO A 56 -11.76 -2.65 15.09
CA PRO A 56 -12.69 -3.20 14.11
C PRO A 56 -12.63 -4.73 14.08
N THR A 57 -13.76 -5.38 13.80
CA THR A 57 -13.78 -6.81 13.41
C THR A 57 -13.45 -6.97 11.92
N PRO A 58 -13.14 -8.19 11.45
CA PRO A 58 -12.95 -8.45 10.03
C PRO A 58 -14.16 -8.06 9.15
N GLU A 59 -15.39 -8.27 9.63
CA GLU A 59 -16.62 -7.89 8.93
C GLU A 59 -16.79 -6.37 8.85
N GLU A 60 -16.41 -5.65 9.91
CA GLU A 60 -16.44 -4.18 9.91
C GLU A 60 -15.41 -3.62 8.93
N LEU A 61 -14.21 -4.22 8.85
CA LEU A 61 -13.22 -3.87 7.83
C LEU A 61 -13.72 -4.18 6.41
N ALA A 62 -14.40 -5.32 6.22
CA ALA A 62 -15.01 -5.66 4.94
C ALA A 62 -16.07 -4.62 4.53
N GLY A 63 -16.91 -4.16 5.47
CA GLY A 63 -17.90 -3.11 5.19
C GLY A 63 -17.26 -1.76 4.84
N ILE A 64 -16.14 -1.39 5.47
CA ILE A 64 -15.36 -0.20 5.07
C ILE A 64 -14.89 -0.36 3.62
N LEU A 65 -14.35 -1.53 3.26
CA LEU A 65 -13.87 -1.82 1.91
C LEU A 65 -15.01 -1.83 0.88
N ASP A 66 -16.20 -2.32 1.23
CA ASP A 66 -17.37 -2.28 0.34
C ASP A 66 -17.76 -0.83 -0.01
N ALA A 67 -17.73 0.07 0.97
CA ALA A 67 -17.97 1.49 0.73
C ALA A 67 -16.85 2.13 -0.11
N TYR A 68 -15.60 1.72 0.10
CA TYR A 68 -14.47 2.15 -0.73
C TYR A 68 -14.59 1.65 -2.18
N ASP A 69 -15.03 0.40 -2.40
CA ASP A 69 -15.31 -0.12 -3.74
C ASP A 69 -16.49 0.60 -4.41
N ARG A 70 -17.55 0.91 -3.65
CA ARG A 70 -18.74 1.58 -4.20
C ARG A 70 -18.48 3.03 -4.59
N LEU A 71 -17.67 3.76 -3.82
CA LEU A 71 -17.49 5.21 -3.97
C LEU A 71 -16.13 5.62 -4.56
N GLY A 72 -15.14 4.74 -4.47
CA GLY A 72 -13.76 5.01 -4.83
C GLY A 72 -13.45 4.78 -6.31
N PRO A 73 -12.21 5.07 -6.71
CA PRO A 73 -11.73 4.86 -8.06
C PRO A 73 -11.67 3.36 -8.39
N LYS A 74 -11.94 3.04 -9.65
CA LYS A 74 -11.73 1.71 -10.23
C LYS A 74 -10.87 1.82 -11.47
N ILE A 75 -9.76 1.09 -11.48
CA ILE A 75 -8.98 0.84 -12.68
C ILE A 75 -9.24 -0.62 -13.08
N ASP A 76 -9.91 -0.83 -14.21
CA ASP A 76 -9.99 -2.18 -14.77
C ASP A 76 -8.59 -2.65 -15.17
N VAL A 77 -8.21 -3.85 -14.72
CA VAL A 77 -6.93 -4.47 -15.00
C VAL A 77 -7.07 -5.83 -15.69
N ALA A 78 -8.30 -6.27 -15.97
CA ALA A 78 -8.57 -7.61 -16.49
C ALA A 78 -8.04 -7.83 -17.91
N ASN A 79 -7.95 -6.77 -18.71
CA ASN A 79 -7.55 -6.81 -20.12
C ASN A 79 -6.17 -6.19 -20.39
N LEU A 80 -5.34 -6.01 -19.36
CA LEU A 80 -3.98 -5.51 -19.56
C LEU A 80 -3.08 -6.60 -20.15
N PRO A 81 -2.05 -6.24 -20.95
CA PRO A 81 -1.20 -7.20 -21.67
C PRO A 81 -0.13 -7.85 -20.77
N PHE A 82 -0.45 -8.12 -19.51
CA PHE A 82 0.48 -8.72 -18.55
C PHE A 82 0.08 -10.15 -18.24
N GLU A 83 1.06 -11.06 -18.24
CA GLU A 83 0.85 -12.46 -17.86
C GLU A 83 0.60 -12.63 -16.35
N LYS A 84 1.11 -11.70 -15.55
CA LYS A 84 1.06 -11.73 -14.08
C LYS A 84 -0.04 -10.79 -13.57
N PRO A 85 -0.72 -11.15 -12.46
CA PRO A 85 -1.73 -10.27 -11.86
C PRO A 85 -1.09 -8.96 -11.40
N VAL A 86 -1.90 -7.90 -11.37
CA VAL A 86 -1.46 -6.59 -10.84
C VAL A 86 -1.17 -6.70 -9.35
N THR A 87 0.05 -6.34 -8.97
CA THR A 87 0.48 -6.27 -7.58
C THR A 87 0.06 -4.93 -6.99
N VAL A 88 -0.86 -4.95 -6.02
CA VAL A 88 -1.32 -3.74 -5.31
C VAL A 88 -0.54 -3.59 -4.02
N ILE A 89 0.21 -2.50 -3.87
CA ILE A 89 1.10 -2.25 -2.73
C ILE A 89 0.43 -1.31 -1.71
N GLY A 90 -0.09 -1.90 -0.63
CA GLY A 90 -0.74 -1.20 0.48
C GLY A 90 0.23 -0.81 1.60
N THR A 91 0.64 0.46 1.61
CA THR A 91 1.51 1.03 2.65
C THR A 91 0.79 2.10 3.48
N PRO A 92 1.20 2.37 4.73
CA PRO A 92 0.58 3.40 5.55
C PRO A 92 0.73 4.79 4.91
N TYR A 93 -0.38 5.50 4.74
CA TYR A 93 -0.40 6.82 4.10
C TYR A 93 0.29 7.93 4.91
N ASP A 94 0.52 7.72 6.21
CA ASP A 94 1.24 8.68 7.05
C ASP A 94 2.77 8.63 6.86
N GLY A 95 3.25 7.87 5.87
CA GLY A 95 4.58 7.96 5.30
C GLY A 95 5.69 7.31 6.11
N ARG A 96 6.94 7.65 5.77
CA ARG A 96 8.17 7.21 6.44
C ARG A 96 8.80 8.30 7.28
N SER A 97 9.27 7.98 8.48
CA SER A 97 9.95 8.97 9.33
C SER A 97 11.22 8.45 9.99
N ARG A 98 11.54 7.16 9.85
CA ARG A 98 12.70 6.55 10.51
C ARG A 98 13.62 5.81 9.57
N THR A 99 13.09 5.18 8.52
CA THR A 99 13.89 4.39 7.57
C THR A 99 13.62 4.80 6.13
N VAL A 100 14.63 4.77 5.28
CA VAL A 100 14.47 5.06 3.85
C VAL A 100 13.51 4.06 3.22
N PRO A 101 12.42 4.50 2.55
CA PRO A 101 11.50 3.59 1.87
C PRO A 101 12.12 3.02 0.60
N VAL A 102 12.35 1.72 0.57
CA VAL A 102 12.86 1.04 -0.63
C VAL A 102 11.74 0.64 -1.61
N THR A 103 10.47 0.81 -1.21
CA THR A 103 9.29 0.50 -2.02
C THR A 103 9.37 1.05 -3.45
N PRO A 104 9.73 2.33 -3.72
CA PRO A 104 9.80 2.84 -5.09
C PRO A 104 10.76 2.04 -5.99
N ILE A 105 11.96 1.73 -5.48
CA ILE A 105 12.94 0.90 -6.21
C ILE A 105 12.40 -0.52 -6.42
N THR A 106 11.76 -1.09 -5.39
CA THR A 106 11.13 -2.42 -5.48
C THR A 106 10.08 -2.47 -6.59
N THR A 107 9.22 -1.44 -6.69
CA THR A 107 8.20 -1.38 -7.75
C THR A 107 8.80 -1.17 -9.14
N LEU A 108 9.92 -0.46 -9.26
CA LEU A 108 10.65 -0.33 -10.53
C LEU A 108 11.27 -1.66 -10.96
N ILE A 109 11.84 -2.43 -10.01
CA ILE A 109 12.37 -3.78 -10.28
C ILE A 109 11.25 -4.69 -10.80
N LEU A 110 10.08 -4.68 -10.15
CA LEU A 110 8.92 -5.46 -10.57
C LEU A 110 8.41 -5.05 -11.96
N ALA A 111 8.21 -3.76 -12.20
CA ALA A 111 7.75 -3.24 -13.49
C ALA A 111 8.76 -3.55 -14.62
N ALA A 112 10.06 -3.44 -14.35
CA ALA A 112 11.11 -3.82 -15.30
C ALA A 112 11.17 -5.33 -15.58
N ALA A 113 10.65 -6.16 -14.68
CA ALA A 113 10.52 -7.61 -14.86
C ALA A 113 9.15 -8.03 -15.45
N GLY A 114 8.32 -7.08 -15.88
CA GLY A 114 7.00 -7.35 -16.45
C GLY A 114 5.92 -7.70 -15.42
N VAL A 115 6.16 -7.43 -14.13
CA VAL A 115 5.13 -7.53 -13.09
C VAL A 115 4.44 -6.16 -12.97
N PRO A 116 3.16 -6.03 -13.34
CA PRO A 116 2.45 -4.76 -13.20
C PRO A 116 2.19 -4.43 -11.72
N VAL A 117 2.43 -3.18 -11.33
CA VAL A 117 2.30 -2.71 -9.95
C VAL A 117 1.42 -1.49 -9.86
N VAL A 118 0.48 -1.48 -8.92
CA VAL A 118 -0.31 -0.31 -8.54
C VAL A 118 0.00 0.06 -7.09
N MET A 119 0.43 1.30 -6.89
CA MET A 119 0.52 1.93 -5.58
C MET A 119 -0.65 2.87 -5.36
N HIS A 120 -0.90 3.22 -4.11
CA HIS A 120 -1.88 4.23 -3.75
C HIS A 120 -1.43 4.98 -2.50
N GLY A 121 -1.82 6.24 -2.41
CA GLY A 121 -1.41 7.13 -1.32
C GLY A 121 -1.82 8.56 -1.60
N GLY A 122 -1.43 9.48 -0.72
CA GLY A 122 -1.70 10.90 -0.90
C GLY A 122 -0.57 11.74 -0.35
N ASP A 123 -0.91 12.96 0.06
CA ASP A 123 0.02 13.90 0.67
C ASP A 123 0.51 13.45 2.04
N ARG A 124 1.33 14.28 2.66
CA ARG A 124 1.79 14.10 4.04
C ARG A 124 0.58 14.06 4.99
N MET A 125 0.40 12.93 5.67
CA MET A 125 -0.76 12.69 6.54
C MET A 125 -0.37 12.49 8.03
N PRO A 126 -1.29 12.81 8.95
CA PRO A 126 -1.15 12.50 10.37
C PRO A 126 -1.23 10.98 10.61
N THR A 127 -0.71 10.46 11.71
CA THR A 127 -0.08 11.19 12.83
C THR A 127 1.44 11.25 12.73
N LYS A 128 2.04 10.50 11.79
CA LYS A 128 3.49 10.41 11.65
C LYS A 128 4.07 11.61 10.91
N TYR A 129 3.33 12.18 9.94
CA TYR A 129 3.82 13.23 9.05
C TYR A 129 5.14 12.84 8.37
N GLY A 130 5.29 11.56 8.03
CA GLY A 130 6.46 11.06 7.32
C GLY A 130 6.48 11.51 5.86
N ILE A 131 7.60 11.25 5.17
CA ILE A 131 7.69 11.43 3.73
C ILE A 131 6.68 10.50 3.03
N PRO A 132 5.74 11.03 2.23
CA PRO A 132 4.80 10.21 1.47
C PRO A 132 5.46 9.68 0.18
N LEU A 133 4.93 8.58 -0.37
CA LEU A 133 5.43 8.01 -1.63
C LEU A 133 5.40 9.03 -2.79
N VAL A 134 4.38 9.88 -2.84
CA VAL A 134 4.21 10.87 -3.91
C VAL A 134 5.37 11.88 -3.96
N GLU A 135 5.86 12.34 -2.79
CA GLU A 135 7.00 13.27 -2.69
C GLU A 135 8.30 12.60 -3.18
N ILE A 136 8.46 11.31 -2.92
CA ILE A 136 9.62 10.54 -3.39
C ILE A 136 9.62 10.42 -4.90
N TRP A 137 8.48 10.03 -5.48
CA TRP A 137 8.34 9.91 -6.93
C TRP A 137 8.58 11.22 -7.66
N GLN A 138 8.05 12.34 -7.14
CA GLN A 138 8.31 13.67 -7.70
C GLN A 138 9.80 14.01 -7.69
N LYS A 139 10.52 13.72 -6.59
CA LYS A 139 11.97 13.94 -6.50
C LYS A 139 12.80 12.97 -7.35
N LEU A 140 12.23 11.82 -7.72
CA LEU A 140 12.77 10.90 -8.73
C LEU A 140 12.38 11.31 -10.17
N GLY A 141 11.62 12.39 -10.36
CA GLY A 141 11.26 12.92 -11.67
C GLY A 141 9.98 12.34 -12.27
N VAL A 142 9.06 11.83 -11.46
CA VAL A 142 7.74 11.33 -11.89
C VAL A 142 6.64 12.01 -11.08
N ASP A 143 5.73 12.72 -11.75
CA ASP A 143 4.60 13.37 -11.09
C ASP A 143 3.26 12.68 -11.41
N PHE A 144 2.82 11.84 -10.48
CA PHE A 144 1.53 11.17 -10.59
C PHE A 144 0.33 12.05 -10.21
N THR A 145 0.56 13.21 -9.59
CA THR A 145 -0.52 14.00 -8.99
C THR A 145 -1.47 14.62 -10.01
N ALA A 146 -0.96 14.86 -11.22
CA ALA A 146 -1.69 15.49 -12.29
C ALA A 146 -2.32 14.50 -13.28
N LEU A 147 -2.08 13.20 -13.17
CA LEU A 147 -2.72 12.19 -14.03
C LEU A 147 -4.20 12.01 -13.69
N SER A 148 -5.04 11.80 -14.69
CA SER A 148 -6.42 11.32 -14.52
C SER A 148 -6.47 9.78 -14.39
N LEU A 149 -7.56 9.20 -13.90
CA LEU A 149 -7.69 7.73 -13.82
C LEU A 149 -7.46 7.02 -15.17
N PRO A 150 -8.01 7.49 -16.31
CA PRO A 150 -7.68 6.91 -17.62
C PRO A 150 -6.17 6.97 -17.94
N GLN A 151 -5.49 8.06 -17.62
CA GLN A 151 -4.05 8.19 -17.82
C GLN A 151 -3.25 7.29 -16.88
N VAL A 152 -3.69 7.09 -15.63
CA VAL A 152 -3.08 6.12 -14.72
C VAL A 152 -3.20 4.71 -15.29
N ARG A 153 -4.37 4.34 -15.83
CA ARG A 153 -4.55 3.04 -16.51
C ARG A 153 -3.60 2.91 -17.71
N GLN A 154 -3.52 3.94 -18.56
CA GLN A 154 -2.68 3.92 -19.75
C GLN A 154 -1.19 3.85 -19.40
N LEU A 155 -0.77 4.56 -18.35
CA LEU A 155 0.60 4.47 -17.82
C LEU A 155 0.87 3.04 -17.32
N LEU A 156 -0.06 2.45 -16.56
CA LEU A 156 0.07 1.08 -16.07
C LEU A 156 0.19 0.09 -17.24
N GLU A 157 -0.67 0.22 -18.25
CA GLU A 157 -0.66 -0.62 -19.45
C GLU A 157 0.68 -0.55 -20.20
N LYS A 158 1.24 0.64 -20.36
CA LYS A 158 2.47 0.87 -21.13
C LYS A 158 3.72 0.49 -20.35
N THR A 159 3.77 0.85 -19.07
CA THR A 159 5.02 0.84 -18.29
C THR A 159 5.08 -0.23 -17.22
N GLY A 160 3.92 -0.77 -16.82
CA GLY A 160 3.79 -1.70 -15.70
C GLY A 160 3.70 -1.00 -14.33
N LEU A 161 3.57 0.33 -14.27
CA LEU A 161 3.43 1.06 -13.00
C LEU A 161 2.23 2.02 -13.02
N GLY A 162 1.43 2.01 -11.96
CA GLY A 162 0.35 2.98 -11.73
C GLY A 162 0.35 3.51 -10.30
N PHE A 163 -0.16 4.73 -10.11
CA PHE A 163 -0.31 5.34 -8.79
C PHE A 163 -1.68 6.00 -8.64
N ILE A 164 -2.47 5.54 -7.67
CA ILE A 164 -3.72 6.20 -7.29
C ILE A 164 -3.41 7.29 -6.25
N TYR A 165 -3.33 8.52 -6.73
CA TYR A 165 -3.24 9.72 -5.89
C TYR A 165 -4.59 10.08 -5.25
N LEU A 166 -4.71 9.83 -3.95
CA LEU A 166 -5.96 9.96 -3.17
C LEU A 166 -6.63 11.34 -3.31
N PRO A 167 -5.94 12.49 -3.21
CA PRO A 167 -6.58 13.81 -3.31
C PRO A 167 -7.29 14.04 -4.65
N LYS A 168 -6.77 13.47 -5.74
CA LYS A 168 -7.36 13.59 -7.08
C LYS A 168 -8.38 12.50 -7.39
N HIS A 169 -8.08 11.26 -7.01
CA HIS A 169 -8.83 10.09 -7.45
C HIS A 169 -9.89 9.61 -6.47
N PHE A 170 -9.77 9.97 -5.19
CA PHE A 170 -10.77 9.65 -4.16
C PHE A 170 -10.91 10.80 -3.15
N PRO A 171 -11.37 11.99 -3.61
CA PRO A 171 -11.43 13.19 -2.77
C PRO A 171 -12.27 12.98 -1.50
N GLN A 172 -13.35 12.20 -1.55
CA GLN A 172 -14.16 11.88 -0.36
C GLN A 172 -13.37 11.20 0.77
N ALA A 173 -12.40 10.34 0.43
CA ALA A 173 -11.52 9.71 1.40
C ALA A 173 -10.43 10.69 1.87
N HIS A 174 -9.93 11.55 0.97
CA HIS A 174 -8.98 12.61 1.31
C HIS A 174 -9.58 13.65 2.28
N ASP A 175 -10.86 13.99 2.14
CA ASP A 175 -11.58 14.91 3.02
C ASP A 175 -11.65 14.43 4.48
N LEU A 176 -11.25 13.18 4.76
CA LEU A 176 -11.12 12.67 6.12
C LEU A 176 -9.80 13.05 6.80
N VAL A 177 -8.80 13.49 6.04
CA VAL A 177 -7.47 13.84 6.56
C VAL A 177 -7.53 14.94 7.63
N PRO A 178 -8.29 16.05 7.46
CA PRO A 178 -8.41 17.07 8.50
C PRO A 178 -8.97 16.54 9.84
N TYR A 179 -9.93 15.61 9.81
CA TYR A 179 -10.43 14.98 11.03
C TYR A 179 -9.37 14.08 11.68
N ARG A 180 -8.63 13.30 10.87
CA ARG A 180 -7.51 12.47 11.37
C ARG A 180 -6.42 13.32 12.03
N ASP A 181 -6.18 14.51 11.51
CA ASP A 181 -5.20 15.47 12.02
C ASP A 181 -5.61 15.99 13.39
N GLN A 182 -6.84 16.50 13.50
CA GLN A 182 -7.41 16.99 14.76
C GLN A 182 -7.48 15.90 15.85
N ILE A 183 -7.75 14.65 15.47
CA ILE A 183 -7.80 13.50 16.41
C ILE A 183 -6.38 13.05 16.83
N GLY A 184 -5.38 13.20 15.96
CA GLY A 184 -4.00 12.77 16.23
C GLY A 184 -3.83 11.26 16.37
N LYS A 185 -4.72 10.45 15.78
CA LYS A 185 -4.66 8.98 15.79
C LYS A 185 -5.11 8.39 14.46
N ARG A 186 -4.52 7.24 14.10
CA ARG A 186 -4.94 6.45 12.92
C ARG A 186 -6.33 5.84 13.15
N PRO A 187 -7.38 6.15 12.38
CA PRO A 187 -8.66 5.45 12.50
C PRO A 187 -8.58 4.03 11.91
N PRO A 188 -9.59 3.18 12.14
CA PRO A 188 -9.73 1.90 11.44
C PRO A 188 -9.65 1.99 9.92
N PHE A 189 -10.01 3.14 9.34
CA PHE A 189 -9.92 3.38 7.89
C PHE A 189 -8.46 3.32 7.41
N ALA A 190 -7.50 3.77 8.22
CA ALA A 190 -6.08 3.63 7.91
C ALA A 190 -5.58 2.17 7.95
N THR A 191 -6.35 1.25 8.57
CA THR A 191 -6.09 -0.19 8.52
C THR A 191 -6.74 -0.81 7.29
N ALA A 192 -7.97 -0.42 6.94
CA ALA A 192 -8.63 -0.85 5.71
C ALA A 192 -7.86 -0.40 4.46
N GLU A 193 -7.30 0.82 4.46
CA GLU A 193 -6.47 1.36 3.38
C GLU A 193 -5.22 0.49 3.07
N LEU A 194 -4.72 -0.31 4.01
CA LEU A 194 -3.59 -1.22 3.77
C LEU A 194 -3.97 -2.45 2.93
N ILE A 195 -5.25 -2.78 2.89
CA ILE A 195 -5.82 -3.92 2.16
C ILE A 195 -6.87 -3.49 1.13
N TRP A 196 -6.88 -2.20 0.78
CA TRP A 196 -7.73 -1.68 -0.26
C TRP A 196 -7.12 -1.93 -1.65
N SER A 197 -7.93 -2.40 -2.58
CA SER A 197 -7.58 -2.48 -4.00
C SER A 197 -8.43 -1.50 -4.81
N PRO A 198 -7.83 -0.53 -5.52
CA PRO A 198 -8.52 0.31 -6.48
C PRO A 198 -8.63 -0.35 -7.87
N CYS A 199 -8.28 -1.63 -7.99
CA CYS A 199 -8.27 -2.36 -9.26
C CYS A 199 -9.50 -3.28 -9.37
N GLU A 200 -10.11 -3.30 -10.56
CA GLU A 200 -11.15 -4.26 -10.93
C GLU A 200 -10.51 -5.38 -11.77
N GLY A 201 -10.46 -6.59 -11.21
CA GLY A 201 -9.79 -7.74 -11.82
C GLY A 201 -9.00 -8.56 -10.79
N LYS A 202 -8.27 -9.57 -11.28
CA LYS A 202 -7.41 -10.40 -10.42
C LYS A 202 -6.16 -9.62 -10.00
N VAL A 203 -5.95 -9.50 -8.70
CA VAL A 203 -4.80 -8.80 -8.11
C VAL A 203 -4.00 -9.72 -7.18
N HIS A 204 -2.73 -9.39 -7.02
CA HIS A 204 -1.93 -9.80 -5.87
C HIS A 204 -1.89 -8.63 -4.88
N LEU A 205 -2.56 -8.75 -3.74
CA LEU A 205 -2.56 -7.68 -2.75
C LEU A 205 -1.38 -7.83 -1.78
N VAL A 206 -0.60 -6.78 -1.56
CA VAL A 206 0.50 -6.76 -0.59
C VAL A 206 0.21 -5.72 0.49
N ALA A 207 0.12 -6.15 1.75
CA ALA A 207 -0.22 -5.29 2.87
C ALA A 207 0.88 -5.25 3.93
N GLY A 208 1.38 -4.05 4.23
CA GLY A 208 2.28 -3.80 5.35
C GLY A 208 1.54 -3.72 6.69
N PHE A 209 2.12 -4.24 7.77
CA PHE A 209 1.55 -4.11 9.11
C PHE A 209 2.62 -4.05 10.23
N VAL A 210 2.21 -3.64 11.43
CA VAL A 210 3.11 -3.55 12.61
C VAL A 210 2.81 -4.63 13.65
N HIS A 211 1.54 -4.89 13.95
CA HIS A 211 1.14 -5.76 15.06
C HIS A 211 0.44 -7.03 14.54
N PRO A 212 0.77 -8.23 15.07
CA PRO A 212 0.17 -9.50 14.62
C PRO A 212 -1.37 -9.52 14.55
N PRO A 213 -2.12 -8.92 15.50
CA PRO A 213 -3.58 -8.91 15.41
C PRO A 213 -4.14 -8.14 14.20
N THR A 214 -3.35 -7.29 13.55
CA THR A 214 -3.76 -6.65 12.29
C THR A 214 -3.74 -7.65 11.13
N GLU A 215 -2.73 -8.52 11.08
CA GLU A 215 -2.60 -9.54 10.04
C GLU A 215 -3.66 -10.63 10.17
N GLU A 216 -3.97 -11.07 11.40
CA GLU A 216 -5.08 -12.02 11.65
C GLU A 216 -6.39 -11.49 11.05
N ARG A 217 -6.72 -10.21 11.30
CA ARG A 217 -7.89 -9.58 10.68
C ARG A 217 -7.81 -9.56 9.17
N PHE A 218 -6.63 -9.33 8.57
CA PHE A 218 -6.47 -9.35 7.12
C PHE A 218 -6.74 -10.73 6.52
N GLN A 219 -6.31 -11.80 7.19
CA GLN A 219 -6.55 -13.18 6.76
C GLN A 219 -8.05 -13.52 6.73
N GLU A 220 -8.85 -12.90 7.61
CA GLU A 220 -10.30 -13.08 7.65
C GLU A 220 -11.03 -12.10 6.70
N THR A 221 -10.61 -10.84 6.61
CA THR A 221 -11.26 -9.82 5.76
C THR A 221 -11.04 -10.05 4.26
N LEU A 222 -9.82 -10.41 3.84
CA LEU A 222 -9.47 -10.50 2.41
C LEU A 222 -10.29 -11.56 1.65
N PRO A 223 -10.52 -12.78 2.19
CA PRO A 223 -11.42 -13.75 1.57
C PRO A 223 -12.87 -13.25 1.45
N MET A 224 -13.36 -12.45 2.41
CA MET A 224 -14.70 -11.83 2.33
C MET A 224 -14.82 -10.81 1.18
N GLN A 225 -13.67 -10.31 0.69
CA GLN A 225 -13.52 -9.43 -0.47
C GLN A 225 -13.17 -10.20 -1.74
N GLY A 226 -13.11 -11.54 -1.69
CA GLY A 226 -12.72 -12.38 -2.83
C GLY A 226 -11.22 -12.36 -3.15
N ILE A 227 -10.38 -11.81 -2.27
CA ILE A 227 -8.93 -11.71 -2.46
C ILE A 227 -8.25 -12.84 -1.69
N ASN A 228 -7.86 -13.91 -2.39
CA ASN A 228 -7.11 -15.02 -1.81
C ASN A 228 -5.62 -14.97 -2.12
N PHE A 229 -5.21 -14.21 -3.15
CA PHE A 229 -3.80 -14.01 -3.48
C PHE A 229 -3.27 -12.75 -2.82
N TYR A 230 -2.63 -12.92 -1.67
CA TYR A 230 -2.09 -11.79 -0.92
C TYR A 230 -0.75 -12.11 -0.25
N THR A 231 -0.05 -11.06 0.14
CA THR A 231 1.16 -11.10 0.97
C THR A 231 1.01 -10.10 2.10
N THR A 232 1.17 -10.53 3.34
CA THR A 232 1.25 -9.64 4.50
C THR A 232 2.69 -9.52 4.93
N VAL A 233 3.16 -8.32 5.23
CA VAL A 233 4.55 -8.07 5.64
C VAL A 233 4.56 -7.30 6.94
N LYS A 234 5.20 -7.84 7.99
CA LYS A 234 5.53 -7.06 9.18
C LYS A 234 6.72 -6.14 8.89
N GLY A 235 6.51 -5.18 8.00
CA GLY A 235 7.59 -4.41 7.41
C GLY A 235 8.09 -3.31 8.31
N LEU A 236 9.15 -2.64 7.84
CA LEU A 236 9.65 -1.44 8.48
C LEU A 236 8.50 -0.43 8.61
N GLU A 237 8.35 0.14 9.79
CA GLU A 237 7.25 1.06 10.17
C GLU A 237 5.83 0.72 9.67
N GLY A 238 5.54 -0.56 9.41
CA GLY A 238 4.28 -1.05 8.86
C GLY A 238 4.09 -0.94 7.35
N SER A 239 5.13 -0.72 6.54
CA SER A 239 5.02 -0.83 5.07
C SER A 239 5.24 -2.26 4.58
N CYS A 240 5.30 -2.42 3.26
CA CYS A 240 5.64 -3.65 2.56
C CYS A 240 7.17 -3.89 2.44
N ASP A 241 8.02 -3.04 3.04
CA ASP A 241 9.48 -3.19 3.01
C ASP A 241 9.93 -4.23 4.05
N LEU A 242 10.63 -5.27 3.59
CA LEU A 242 11.36 -6.21 4.43
C LEU A 242 12.50 -5.49 5.15
N ALA A 243 12.68 -5.85 6.43
CA ALA A 243 13.81 -5.36 7.22
C ALA A 243 15.06 -6.17 6.90
N CYS A 244 16.19 -5.48 6.74
CA CYS A 244 17.52 -6.08 6.70
C CYS A 244 18.04 -6.38 8.11
N SER A 245 17.66 -5.55 9.11
CA SER A 245 18.18 -5.63 10.48
C SER A 245 17.66 -6.80 11.32
N ARG A 246 16.59 -7.47 10.88
CA ARG A 246 15.91 -8.54 11.62
C ARG A 246 15.24 -9.51 10.66
N THR A 247 14.90 -10.70 11.16
CA THR A 247 14.04 -11.64 10.45
C THR A 247 12.73 -10.97 10.01
N ALA A 248 12.49 -10.99 8.71
CA ALA A 248 11.23 -10.58 8.12
C ALA A 248 10.15 -11.63 8.41
N ILE A 249 8.99 -11.15 8.82
CA ILE A 249 7.82 -11.98 9.14
C ILE A 249 6.78 -11.71 8.06
N ILE A 250 6.48 -12.74 7.27
CA ILE A 250 5.71 -12.61 6.03
C ILE A 250 4.59 -13.67 6.05
N GLY A 251 3.37 -13.28 5.71
CA GLY A 251 2.25 -14.20 5.47
C GLY A 251 1.95 -14.30 3.98
N LEU A 252 1.71 -15.51 3.48
CA LEU A 252 1.51 -15.82 2.07
C LEU A 252 0.13 -16.44 1.87
N GLY A 253 -0.82 -15.64 1.39
CA GLY A 253 -2.13 -16.12 0.94
C GLY A 253 -2.04 -16.61 -0.51
N GLN A 254 -2.46 -17.86 -0.75
CA GLN A 254 -2.48 -18.46 -2.08
C GLN A 254 -3.92 -18.77 -2.54
N PRO A 255 -4.26 -18.49 -3.82
CA PRO A 255 -5.57 -18.75 -4.39
C PRO A 255 -5.71 -20.21 -4.83
N THR A 256 -5.29 -21.15 -3.99
CA THR A 256 -5.52 -22.59 -4.18
C THR A 256 -6.98 -22.94 -3.89
N ASP A 257 -7.38 -24.18 -4.17
CA ASP A 257 -8.69 -24.71 -3.81
C ASP A 257 -8.54 -25.93 -2.87
N PRO A 258 -8.73 -25.77 -1.54
CA PRO A 258 -9.11 -24.54 -0.83
C PRO A 258 -7.96 -23.53 -0.71
N PRO A 259 -8.23 -22.23 -0.44
CA PRO A 259 -7.19 -21.23 -0.23
C PRO A 259 -6.28 -21.61 0.95
N THR A 260 -4.98 -21.35 0.82
CA THR A 260 -3.98 -21.64 1.86
C THR A 260 -3.26 -20.40 2.35
N PHE A 261 -2.81 -20.44 3.60
CA PHE A 261 -1.95 -19.43 4.20
C PHE A 261 -0.67 -20.07 4.73
N GLU A 262 0.49 -19.50 4.38
CA GLU A 262 1.79 -19.91 4.88
C GLU A 262 2.50 -18.76 5.59
N ARG A 263 3.21 -19.07 6.68
CA ARG A 263 4.13 -18.15 7.35
C ARG A 263 5.54 -18.37 6.85
N LEU A 264 6.13 -17.35 6.23
CA LEU A 264 7.56 -17.31 5.90
C LEU A 264 8.32 -16.43 6.91
N LEU A 265 9.41 -16.98 7.44
CA LEU A 265 10.41 -16.25 8.21
C LEU A 265 11.69 -16.17 7.38
N LEU A 266 12.01 -14.97 6.90
CA LEU A 266 13.18 -14.74 6.06
C LEU A 266 14.22 -13.98 6.87
N ASN A 267 15.36 -14.61 7.15
CA ASN A 267 16.48 -13.97 7.81
C ASN A 267 17.47 -13.45 6.74
N PRO A 268 17.65 -12.13 6.58
CA PRO A 268 18.54 -11.58 5.55
C PRO A 268 19.98 -12.09 5.64
N ARG A 269 20.45 -12.42 6.84
CA ARG A 269 21.80 -12.96 7.07
C ARG A 269 22.04 -14.33 6.45
N ASP A 270 20.99 -15.10 6.20
CA ASP A 270 21.10 -16.41 5.56
C ASP A 270 21.42 -16.28 4.05
N TYR A 271 21.39 -15.04 3.53
CA TYR A 271 21.66 -14.66 2.15
C TYR A 271 22.74 -13.56 2.05
N ASP A 272 23.58 -13.44 3.08
CA ASP A 272 24.72 -12.52 3.13
C ASP A 272 24.40 -11.02 3.04
N PHE A 273 23.15 -10.61 3.26
CA PHE A 273 22.78 -9.19 3.34
C PHE A 273 23.25 -8.53 4.65
N SER A 274 23.65 -7.26 4.56
CA SER A 274 23.98 -6.41 5.70
C SER A 274 22.83 -6.35 6.70
N PRO A 275 23.06 -6.55 8.01
CA PRO A 275 22.01 -6.56 9.01
C PRO A 275 21.62 -5.16 9.49
N LYS A 276 21.49 -4.19 8.57
CA LYS A 276 21.20 -2.78 8.89
C LYS A 276 20.11 -2.25 7.97
N ASP A 277 19.13 -1.57 8.57
CA ASP A 277 18.17 -0.76 7.82
C ASP A 277 18.72 0.67 7.71
N VAL A 278 18.58 1.29 6.54
CA VAL A 278 19.09 2.65 6.31
C VAL A 278 18.18 3.67 7.00
N PRO A 279 18.71 4.50 7.93
CA PRO A 279 17.92 5.52 8.60
C PRO A 279 17.49 6.64 7.64
N LEU A 280 16.32 7.21 7.87
CA LEU A 280 15.84 8.38 7.15
C LEU A 280 16.27 9.66 7.89
N GLU A 281 17.45 10.17 7.55
CA GLU A 281 17.97 11.43 8.10
C GLU A 281 17.33 12.66 7.45
N SER A 282 17.16 12.63 6.12
CA SER A 282 16.46 13.66 5.35
C SER A 282 15.87 13.08 4.07
N THR A 283 14.87 13.76 3.51
CA THR A 283 14.32 13.40 2.19
C THR A 283 15.41 13.42 1.12
N ASP A 284 16.26 14.45 1.07
CA ASP A 284 17.24 14.59 -0.02
C ASP A 284 18.31 13.51 0.03
N GLN A 285 18.78 13.12 1.23
CA GLN A 285 19.70 11.99 1.38
C GLN A 285 19.06 10.66 0.97
N ALA A 286 17.77 10.45 1.28
CA ALA A 286 17.05 9.26 0.83
C ALA A 286 16.96 9.18 -0.70
N ILE A 287 16.69 10.31 -1.37
CA ILE A 287 16.67 10.36 -2.84
C ILE A 287 18.06 10.12 -3.43
N GLU A 288 19.12 10.63 -2.81
CA GLU A 288 20.49 10.38 -3.25
C GLU A 288 20.87 8.89 -3.15
N GLN A 289 20.48 8.23 -2.05
CA GLN A 289 20.63 6.78 -1.91
C GLN A 289 19.85 6.03 -3.01
N MET A 290 18.61 6.42 -3.30
CA MET A 290 17.82 5.81 -4.38
C MET A 290 18.46 6.02 -5.76
N ARG A 291 18.99 7.21 -6.04
CA ARG A 291 19.73 7.48 -7.30
C ARG A 291 20.99 6.65 -7.40
N SER A 292 21.72 6.49 -6.30
CA SER A 292 22.90 5.61 -6.24
C SER A 292 22.54 4.16 -6.58
N VAL A 293 21.44 3.64 -6.01
CA VAL A 293 20.92 2.30 -6.36
C VAL A 293 20.58 2.19 -7.85
N LEU A 294 19.84 3.16 -8.40
CA LEU A 294 19.45 3.17 -9.82
C LEU A 294 20.65 3.24 -10.77
N GLN A 295 21.75 3.89 -10.36
CA GLN A 295 22.99 3.98 -11.11
C GLN A 295 23.96 2.81 -10.83
N ALA A 296 23.51 1.79 -10.11
CA ALA A 296 24.31 0.66 -9.64
C ALA A 296 25.60 1.08 -8.89
N GLN A 297 25.56 2.23 -8.22
CA GLN A 297 26.66 2.71 -7.38
C GLN A 297 26.55 2.10 -5.98
N PRO A 298 27.67 1.65 -5.37
CA PRO A 298 27.66 1.15 -4.00
C PRO A 298 27.09 2.18 -3.01
N CYS A 299 26.09 1.77 -2.23
CA CYS A 299 25.46 2.59 -1.20
C CYS A 299 24.77 1.70 -0.15
N GLU A 300 24.37 2.28 0.98
CA GLU A 300 23.78 1.53 2.09
C GLU A 300 22.40 0.93 1.74
N LEU A 301 21.68 1.52 0.78
CA LEU A 301 20.35 1.09 0.37
C LEU A 301 20.37 -0.11 -0.60
N MET A 302 21.52 -0.45 -1.18
CA MET A 302 21.64 -1.50 -2.21
C MET A 302 21.12 -2.85 -1.73
N ASP A 303 21.55 -3.31 -0.55
CA ASP A 303 21.11 -4.59 0.02
C ASP A 303 19.60 -4.63 0.23
N ALA A 304 19.01 -3.53 0.72
CA ALA A 304 17.57 -3.44 0.91
C ALA A 304 16.83 -3.52 -0.44
N ALA A 305 17.38 -2.92 -1.49
CA ALA A 305 16.81 -2.96 -2.83
C ALA A 305 16.85 -4.37 -3.44
N ILE A 306 17.97 -5.07 -3.31
CA ILE A 306 18.12 -6.45 -3.79
C ILE A 306 17.24 -7.41 -2.98
N LEU A 307 17.26 -7.31 -1.64
CA LEU A 307 16.43 -8.13 -0.76
C LEU A 307 14.94 -7.99 -1.08
N ASN A 308 14.44 -6.75 -1.16
CA ASN A 308 13.02 -6.52 -1.41
C ASN A 308 12.65 -6.86 -2.87
N GLY A 309 13.43 -6.37 -3.84
CA GLY A 309 13.22 -6.67 -5.26
C GLY A 309 13.19 -8.18 -5.51
N GLY A 310 14.20 -8.92 -5.05
CA GLY A 310 14.30 -10.35 -5.27
C GLY A 310 13.23 -11.16 -4.54
N PHE A 311 12.85 -10.77 -3.32
CA PHE A 311 11.71 -11.38 -2.62
C PHE A 311 10.42 -11.23 -3.44
N TYR A 312 10.12 -10.02 -3.94
CA TYR A 312 8.90 -9.82 -4.70
C TYR A 312 8.95 -10.43 -6.10
N LEU A 313 10.12 -10.49 -6.76
CA LEU A 313 10.29 -11.23 -8.01
C LEU A 313 9.96 -12.72 -7.84
N TRP A 314 10.49 -13.36 -6.79
CA TRP A 314 10.12 -14.72 -6.43
C TRP A 314 8.62 -14.83 -6.11
N ARG A 315 8.10 -13.95 -5.26
CA ARG A 315 6.71 -14.00 -4.81
C ARG A 315 5.71 -13.83 -5.97
N CYS A 316 6.07 -13.06 -6.99
CA CYS A 316 5.25 -12.84 -8.18
C CYS A 316 5.47 -13.90 -9.28
N GLY A 317 6.25 -14.96 -9.00
CA GLY A 317 6.51 -16.04 -9.94
C GLY A 317 7.39 -15.65 -11.12
N VAL A 318 8.30 -14.69 -10.94
CA VAL A 318 9.35 -14.38 -11.92
C VAL A 318 10.54 -15.34 -11.77
N CYS A 319 10.82 -15.77 -10.54
CA CYS A 319 11.93 -16.67 -10.21
C CYS A 319 11.43 -17.89 -9.43
N GLU A 320 12.16 -19.01 -9.54
CA GLU A 320 11.80 -20.28 -8.88
C GLU A 320 12.06 -20.26 -7.38
N ASP A 321 13.08 -19.50 -6.94
CA ASP A 321 13.46 -19.40 -5.53
C ASP A 321 13.96 -17.99 -5.16
N LEU A 322 14.17 -17.77 -3.86
CA LEU A 322 14.65 -16.49 -3.34
C LEU A 322 16.07 -16.13 -3.82
N LYS A 323 16.96 -17.12 -3.98
CA LYS A 323 18.36 -16.88 -4.37
C LYS A 323 18.43 -16.36 -5.81
N THR A 324 17.71 -17.00 -6.72
CA THR A 324 17.54 -16.56 -8.11
C THR A 324 16.79 -15.24 -8.19
N GLY A 325 15.82 -15.00 -7.29
CA GLY A 325 15.21 -13.68 -7.10
C GLY A 325 16.22 -12.57 -6.79
N PHE A 326 17.06 -12.76 -5.78
CA PHE A 326 18.08 -11.78 -5.39
C PHE A 326 19.10 -11.54 -6.50
N ALA A 327 19.61 -12.62 -7.11
CA ALA A 327 20.55 -12.51 -8.23
C ALA A 327 19.95 -11.78 -9.43
N LEU A 328 18.66 -12.00 -9.75
CA LEU A 328 17.99 -11.28 -10.82
C LEU A 328 17.81 -9.79 -10.50
N ALA A 329 17.39 -9.46 -9.27
CA ALA A 329 17.24 -8.06 -8.86
C ALA A 329 18.57 -7.30 -8.96
N GLU A 330 19.66 -7.90 -8.47
CA GLU A 330 21.01 -7.33 -8.58
C GLU A 330 21.43 -7.17 -10.05
N ALA A 331 21.26 -8.21 -10.87
CA ALA A 331 21.60 -8.15 -12.29
C ALA A 331 20.81 -7.07 -13.03
N MET A 332 19.53 -6.86 -12.73
CA MET A 332 18.70 -5.82 -13.33
C MET A 332 19.16 -4.41 -12.95
N LEU A 333 19.63 -4.21 -11.72
CA LEU A 333 20.21 -2.94 -11.27
C LEU A 333 21.51 -2.67 -12.01
N ILE A 334 22.44 -3.64 -12.03
CA ILE A 334 23.75 -3.52 -12.70
C ILE A 334 23.59 -3.29 -14.21
N GLN A 335 22.63 -3.96 -14.85
CA GLN A 335 22.34 -3.80 -16.28
C GLN A 335 21.62 -2.49 -16.62
N GLY A 336 21.24 -1.68 -15.63
CA GLY A 336 20.54 -0.41 -15.84
C GLY A 336 19.05 -0.53 -16.18
N LYS A 337 18.48 -1.74 -16.22
CA LYS A 337 17.07 -1.98 -16.60
C LYS A 337 16.08 -1.23 -15.70
N VAL A 338 16.40 -1.13 -14.40
CA VAL A 338 15.56 -0.44 -13.41
C VAL A 338 15.58 1.08 -13.64
N ALA A 339 16.75 1.64 -14.00
CA ALA A 339 16.87 3.05 -14.35
C ALA A 339 16.20 3.39 -15.69
N GLU A 340 16.32 2.50 -16.68
CA GLU A 340 15.59 2.61 -17.95
C GLU A 340 14.07 2.62 -17.73
N LYS A 341 13.56 1.75 -16.85
CA LYS A 341 12.14 1.74 -16.48
C LYS A 341 11.69 3.05 -15.83
N LEU A 342 12.49 3.62 -14.92
CA LEU A 342 12.19 4.95 -14.37
C LEU A 342 12.10 6.01 -15.47
N LYS A 343 13.07 6.02 -16.40
CA LYS A 343 13.07 6.95 -17.53
C LYS A 343 11.83 6.81 -18.41
N GLU A 344 11.44 5.58 -18.73
CA GLU A 344 10.22 5.27 -19.50
C GLU A 344 8.96 5.85 -18.83
N ILE A 345 8.82 5.65 -17.51
CA ILE A 345 7.71 6.18 -16.71
C ILE A 345 7.73 7.72 -16.70
N SER A 346 8.90 8.33 -16.46
CA SER A 346 9.06 9.79 -16.47
C SER A 346 8.72 10.42 -17.81
N THR A 347 9.13 9.81 -18.93
CA THR A 347 8.83 10.30 -20.28
C THR A 347 7.33 10.27 -20.55
N PHE A 348 6.66 9.15 -20.26
CA PHE A 348 5.21 9.05 -20.42
C PHE A 348 4.45 10.09 -19.58
N SER A 349 4.83 10.20 -18.30
CA SER A 349 4.22 11.17 -17.40
C SER A 349 4.40 12.61 -17.88
N SER A 350 5.52 12.94 -18.54
CA SER A 350 5.80 14.30 -19.01
C SER A 350 5.04 14.62 -20.30
N GLU A 351 4.96 13.68 -21.24
CA GLU A 351 4.26 13.88 -22.52
C GLU A 351 2.75 14.11 -22.31
N GLU A 352 2.13 13.33 -21.43
CA GLU A 352 0.70 13.44 -21.12
C GLU A 352 0.33 14.72 -20.34
N LEU A 353 1.29 15.31 -19.61
CA LEU A 353 1.10 16.60 -18.93
C LEU A 353 1.17 17.80 -19.88
N VAL A 354 1.73 17.63 -21.08
CA VAL A 354 1.83 18.69 -22.10
C VAL A 354 0.63 18.69 -23.06
N VAL A 355 -0.09 17.57 -23.14
CA VAL A 355 -1.26 17.39 -24.06
C VAL A 355 -2.59 17.83 -23.42
N ASN A 356 -2.59 18.19 -22.13
CA ASN A 356 -3.72 18.81 -21.42
C ASN A 356 -3.42 20.27 -21.10
#